data_AF-A0A1W9PHM5-F1
#
_entry.id   AF-A0A1W9PHM5-F1
#
_cell.length_a   1.000
_cell.length_b   1.000
_cell.length_c   1.000
_cell.angle_alpha   90.00
_cell.angle_beta   90.00
_cell.angle_gamma   90.00
#
_symmetry.space_group_name_H-M   'P 1'
#
loop_
_entity.id
_entity.type
_entity.pdbx_description
1 polymer ?
#
loop_
_entity_poly.entity_id
_entity_poly.type
_entity_poly.pdbx_seq_one_letter_code
_entity_poly.pdbx_strand_id
1 'polypeptide(L)'
;MINIGSYLDLANRAFVIMNLIDRWEKERLKKWSKFIIFILTAQFFLNGIINIKTCAAQKINQGGISDSVQIKKAKSPTGAMLRSLLFPGGGQLYNGKWLKAGLLFVTETGLIVNALYWDHQTKKVANAWDRDFCRNNRNLSIWWLAGVVLLSMGDAYVDAHLANFDVSPDLSKGIWMLEVKSKLVWKR
;
A
#
# COMPACT_ATOMS: atom_id res chain seq x y z
N MET A 1 -17.22 -16.52 65.96
CA MET A 1 -17.29 -15.07 65.74
C MET A 1 -16.49 -14.74 64.51
N ILE A 2 -17.13 -14.20 63.47
CA ILE A 2 -16.49 -13.87 62.20
C ILE A 2 -15.66 -12.58 62.40
N ASN A 3 -14.36 -12.63 62.13
CA ASN A 3 -13.41 -11.55 62.43
C ASN A 3 -13.56 -10.42 61.39
N ILE A 4 -14.17 -9.30 61.80
CA ILE A 4 -14.47 -8.15 60.95
C ILE A 4 -13.21 -7.54 60.31
N GLY A 5 -12.04 -7.67 60.95
CA GLY A 5 -10.77 -7.13 60.44
C GLY A 5 -10.28 -7.80 59.15
N SER A 6 -10.55 -9.10 58.95
CA SER A 6 -10.12 -9.80 57.74
C SER A 6 -10.94 -9.37 56.51
N TYR A 7 -12.22 -9.04 56.69
CA TYR A 7 -13.09 -8.53 55.62
C TYR A 7 -12.69 -7.12 55.19
N LEU A 8 -12.23 -6.29 56.13
CA LEU A 8 -11.80 -4.92 55.83
C LEU A 8 -10.49 -4.91 55.02
N ASP A 9 -9.53 -5.79 55.32
CA ASP A 9 -8.30 -5.94 54.51
C ASP A 9 -8.61 -6.48 53.10
N LEU A 10 -9.54 -7.44 53.00
CA LEU A 10 -10.01 -7.94 51.70
C LEU A 10 -10.73 -6.87 50.88
N ALA A 11 -11.56 -6.03 51.51
CA ALA A 11 -12.26 -4.93 50.85
C ALA A 11 -11.28 -3.86 50.34
N ASN A 12 -10.26 -3.51 51.13
CA ASN A 12 -9.22 -2.57 50.70
C ASN A 12 -8.38 -3.10 49.53
N ARG A 13 -8.02 -4.38 49.55
CA ARG A 13 -7.30 -5.03 48.43
C ARG A 13 -8.16 -5.08 47.17
N ALA A 14 -9.44 -5.43 47.30
CA ALA A 14 -10.38 -5.43 46.19
C ALA A 14 -10.57 -4.03 45.58
N PHE A 15 -10.63 -2.99 46.43
CA PHE A 15 -10.75 -1.59 45.98
C PHE A 15 -9.51 -1.12 45.20
N VAL A 16 -8.30 -1.46 45.65
CA VAL A 16 -7.06 -1.14 44.92
C VAL A 16 -7.02 -1.86 43.58
N ILE A 17 -7.38 -3.15 43.55
CA ILE A 17 -7.41 -3.94 42.31
C ILE A 17 -8.45 -3.38 41.33
N MET A 18 -9.64 -3.01 41.80
CA MET A 18 -10.67 -2.38 40.97
C MET A 18 -10.19 -1.06 40.35
N ASN A 19 -9.51 -0.20 41.12
CA ASN A 19 -8.97 1.06 40.59
C ASN A 19 -7.84 0.85 39.58
N LEU A 20 -7.02 -0.19 39.76
CA LEU A 20 -5.97 -0.55 38.81
C LEU A 20 -6.55 -1.14 37.51
N ILE A 21 -7.60 -1.95 37.62
CA ILE A 21 -8.32 -2.51 36.48
C ILE A 21 -9.00 -1.41 35.67
N ASP A 22 -9.73 -0.48 36.32
CA ASP A 22 -10.39 0.63 35.63
C ASP A 22 -9.38 1.54 34.91
N ARG A 23 -8.23 1.83 35.53
CA ARG A 23 -7.16 2.61 34.90
C ARG A 23 -6.55 1.89 33.70
N TRP A 24 -6.29 0.60 33.85
CA TRP A 24 -5.72 -0.22 32.79
C TRP A 24 -6.69 -0.38 31.61
N GLU A 25 -7.98 -0.56 31.89
CA GLU A 25 -9.02 -0.67 30.88
C GLU A 25 -9.13 0.65 30.09
N LYS A 26 -9.13 1.81 30.75
CA LYS A 26 -9.19 3.12 30.09
C LYS A 26 -7.98 3.40 29.19
N GLU A 27 -6.78 3.02 29.60
CA GLU A 27 -5.57 3.17 28.76
C GLU A 27 -5.56 2.21 27.58
N ARG A 28 -6.01 0.97 27.81
CA ARG A 28 -6.16 -0.04 26.75
C ARG A 28 -7.18 0.47 25.73
N LEU A 29 -8.37 0.86 26.16
CA LEU A 29 -9.43 1.38 25.28
C LEU A 29 -8.97 2.59 24.44
N LYS A 30 -8.18 3.51 24.99
CA LYS A 30 -7.60 4.64 24.22
C LYS A 30 -6.57 4.22 23.18
N LYS A 31 -5.72 3.22 23.48
CA LYS A 31 -4.74 2.71 22.50
C LYS A 31 -5.43 1.91 21.40
N TRP A 32 -6.38 1.07 21.78
CA TRP A 32 -7.13 0.24 20.85
C TRP A 32 -8.11 1.06 20.00
N SER A 33 -8.72 2.13 20.52
CA SER A 33 -9.57 3.00 19.70
C SER A 33 -8.78 3.71 18.60
N LYS A 34 -7.57 4.21 18.90
CA LYS A 34 -6.66 4.78 17.89
C LYS A 34 -6.23 3.75 16.85
N PHE A 35 -5.98 2.51 17.27
CA PHE A 35 -5.64 1.41 16.36
C PHE A 35 -6.81 1.02 15.44
N ILE A 36 -8.03 0.96 15.97
CA ILE A 36 -9.24 0.69 15.19
C ILE A 36 -9.52 1.82 14.19
N ILE A 37 -9.40 3.08 14.60
CA ILE A 37 -9.55 4.24 13.71
C ILE A 37 -8.49 4.20 12.60
N PHE A 38 -7.25 3.80 12.91
CA PHE A 38 -6.19 3.62 11.92
C PHE A 38 -6.54 2.51 10.90
N ILE A 39 -7.07 1.37 11.35
CA ILE A 39 -7.52 0.30 10.45
C ILE A 39 -8.70 0.73 9.59
N LEU A 40 -9.70 1.41 10.17
CA LEU A 40 -10.88 1.89 9.44
C LEU A 40 -10.53 2.97 8.42
N THR A 41 -9.61 3.87 8.75
CA THR A 41 -9.09 4.87 7.80
C THR A 41 -8.26 4.22 6.70
N ALA A 42 -7.41 3.23 7.02
CA ALA A 42 -6.67 2.47 6.00
C ALA A 42 -7.60 1.70 5.03
N GLN A 43 -8.71 1.13 5.53
CA GLN A 43 -9.71 0.45 4.71
C GLN A 43 -10.40 1.40 3.72
N PHE A 44 -10.63 2.66 4.10
CA PHE A 44 -11.19 3.70 3.21
C PHE A 44 -10.24 4.02 2.05
N PHE A 45 -8.93 4.10 2.30
CA PHE A 45 -7.93 4.32 1.26
C PHE A 45 -7.73 3.11 0.34
N LEU A 46 -7.84 1.89 0.86
CA LEU A 46 -7.83 0.67 0.04
C LEU A 46 -9.04 0.59 -0.91
N ASN A 47 -10.23 0.98 -0.45
CA ASN A 47 -11.44 1.01 -1.29
C ASN A 47 -11.40 2.12 -2.36
N GLY A 48 -10.74 3.24 -2.09
CA GLY A 48 -10.51 4.31 -3.08
C GLY A 48 -9.65 3.88 -4.27
N ILE A 49 -8.69 2.96 -4.06
CA ILE A 49 -7.81 2.43 -5.11
C ILE A 49 -8.55 1.43 -6.02
N ILE A 50 -9.54 0.69 -5.47
CA ILE A 50 -10.31 -0.31 -6.23
C ILE A 50 -11.29 0.38 -7.21
N ASN A 51 -11.83 1.55 -6.86
CA ASN A 51 -12.79 2.31 -7.70
C ASN A 51 -12.15 3.16 -8.81
N ILE A 52 -10.82 3.21 -8.93
CA ILE A 52 -10.10 3.92 -10.01
C ILE A 52 -9.92 3.03 -11.27
N LYS A 53 -10.40 1.79 -11.26
CA LYS A 53 -10.19 0.85 -12.38
C LYS A 53 -11.15 0.98 -13.58
N THR A 54 -12.14 1.87 -13.61
CA THR A 54 -13.16 1.87 -14.69
C THR A 54 -13.38 3.18 -15.44
N CYS A 55 -12.39 4.07 -15.52
CA CYS A 55 -12.48 5.22 -16.46
C CYS A 55 -11.36 5.29 -17.52
N ALA A 56 -10.40 4.35 -17.51
CA ALA A 56 -9.39 4.22 -18.56
C ALA A 56 -9.31 2.81 -19.17
N ALA A 57 -10.25 1.92 -18.84
CA ALA A 57 -10.32 0.55 -19.34
C ALA A 57 -11.44 0.37 -20.39
N GLN A 58 -11.55 1.28 -21.36
CA GLN A 58 -12.31 0.97 -22.58
C GLN A 58 -11.85 1.82 -23.76
N LYS A 59 -10.78 1.37 -24.42
CA LYS A 59 -10.62 1.48 -25.88
C LYS A 59 -9.51 0.54 -26.36
N ILE A 60 -9.80 -0.75 -26.45
CA ILE A 60 -9.34 -1.55 -27.59
C ILE A 60 -10.48 -2.53 -27.91
N ASN A 61 -11.31 -2.16 -28.88
CA ASN A 61 -12.02 -3.15 -29.67
C ASN A 61 -10.95 -3.98 -30.38
N GLN A 62 -10.65 -5.18 -29.90
CA GLN A 62 -9.92 -6.17 -30.70
C GLN A 62 -10.92 -6.97 -31.52
N GLY A 63 -11.62 -6.27 -32.42
CA GLY A 63 -12.02 -6.80 -33.70
C GLY A 63 -10.94 -6.38 -34.68
N GLY A 64 -10.00 -7.27 -34.97
CA GLY A 64 -8.87 -6.98 -35.84
C GLY A 64 -7.82 -8.07 -35.73
N ILE A 65 -7.93 -9.07 -36.60
CA ILE A 65 -6.85 -10.00 -36.90
C ILE A 65 -5.64 -9.16 -37.30
N SER A 66 -4.56 -9.26 -36.55
CA SER A 66 -3.25 -8.79 -37.00
C SER A 66 -2.24 -9.85 -36.58
N ASP A 67 -2.08 -10.81 -37.48
CA ASP A 67 -0.94 -11.71 -37.53
C ASP A 67 0.33 -10.87 -37.67
N SER A 68 0.92 -10.53 -36.53
CA SER A 68 2.36 -10.45 -36.38
C SER A 68 2.65 -10.87 -34.95
N VAL A 69 3.43 -11.93 -34.80
CA VAL A 69 4.07 -12.30 -33.53
C VAL A 69 4.92 -11.10 -33.11
N GLN A 70 4.31 -10.16 -32.39
CA GLN A 70 5.01 -9.15 -31.62
C GLN A 70 5.60 -9.93 -30.45
N ILE A 71 6.83 -10.42 -30.60
CA ILE A 71 7.68 -10.74 -29.47
C ILE A 71 7.67 -9.48 -28.61
N LYS A 72 6.84 -9.41 -27.57
CA LYS A 72 6.93 -8.34 -26.58
C LYS A 72 8.30 -8.50 -25.96
N LYS A 73 9.25 -7.68 -26.42
CA LYS A 73 10.64 -7.67 -25.96
C LYS A 73 10.60 -7.64 -24.44
N ALA A 74 11.08 -8.70 -23.80
CA ALA A 74 11.05 -8.85 -22.35
C ALA A 74 11.66 -7.60 -21.71
N LYS A 75 10.84 -6.82 -20.99
CA LYS A 75 11.26 -5.58 -20.35
C LYS A 75 12.18 -5.95 -19.19
N SER A 76 13.40 -5.39 -19.16
CA SER A 76 14.39 -5.79 -18.17
C SER A 76 14.02 -5.24 -16.79
N PRO A 77 13.85 -6.09 -15.76
CA PRO A 77 13.49 -5.67 -14.40
C PRO A 77 14.57 -4.77 -13.78
N THR A 78 15.83 -5.07 -14.07
CA THR A 78 17.01 -4.30 -13.64
C THR A 78 17.03 -2.90 -14.25
N GLY A 79 16.57 -2.72 -15.49
CA GLY A 79 16.46 -1.41 -16.12
C GLY A 79 15.38 -0.52 -15.48
N ALA A 80 14.29 -1.11 -14.99
CA ALA A 80 13.22 -0.41 -14.28
C ALA A 80 13.68 0.04 -12.88
N MET A 81 14.37 -0.84 -12.14
CA MET A 81 14.92 -0.51 -10.81
C MET A 81 15.97 0.59 -10.87
N LEU A 82 16.91 0.53 -11.83
CA LEU A 82 17.96 1.54 -11.95
C LEU A 82 17.39 2.93 -12.28
N ARG A 83 16.29 2.98 -13.05
CA ARG A 83 15.61 4.22 -13.38
C ARG A 83 14.75 4.76 -12.23
N SER A 84 14.16 3.89 -11.39
CA SER A 84 13.55 4.31 -10.12
C SER A 84 14.56 4.91 -9.14
N LEU A 85 15.82 4.43 -9.17
CA LEU A 85 16.87 4.94 -8.30
C LEU A 85 17.31 6.36 -8.71
N LEU A 86 17.36 6.63 -10.02
CA LEU A 86 17.81 7.91 -10.56
C LEU A 86 16.73 9.00 -10.54
N PHE A 87 15.47 8.63 -10.74
CA PHE A 87 14.36 9.58 -10.78
C PHE A 87 13.17 9.05 -9.97
N PRO A 88 12.55 9.90 -9.14
CA PRO A 88 11.32 9.52 -8.45
C PRO A 88 10.28 9.07 -9.50
N GLY A 89 9.56 7.98 -9.24
CA GLY A 89 8.58 7.41 -10.17
C GLY A 89 9.14 6.72 -11.44
N GLY A 90 10.45 6.63 -11.64
CA GLY A 90 11.08 6.19 -12.90
C GLY A 90 10.80 4.75 -13.35
N GLY A 91 10.70 3.79 -12.42
CA GLY A 91 10.44 2.38 -12.76
C GLY A 91 8.97 2.10 -13.11
N GLN A 92 8.03 2.86 -12.57
CA GLN A 92 6.60 2.74 -12.90
C GLN A 92 6.32 3.25 -14.33
N LEU A 93 7.02 4.29 -14.79
CA LEU A 93 6.96 4.79 -16.18
C LEU A 93 7.43 3.72 -17.18
N TYR A 94 8.47 2.95 -16.85
CA TYR A 94 8.98 1.88 -17.72
C TYR A 94 7.96 0.76 -17.93
N ASN A 95 7.14 0.46 -16.91
CA ASN A 95 6.04 -0.50 -17.00
C ASN A 95 4.79 0.05 -17.73
N GLY A 96 4.81 1.30 -18.22
CA GLY A 96 3.70 1.93 -18.94
C GLY A 96 2.50 2.30 -18.07
N LYS A 97 2.65 2.25 -16.74
CA LYS A 97 1.58 2.51 -15.76
C LYS A 97 1.65 3.97 -15.30
N TRP A 98 1.28 4.90 -16.18
CA TRP A 98 1.41 6.36 -16.00
C TRP A 98 0.71 6.91 -14.75
N LEU A 99 -0.49 6.43 -14.43
CA LEU A 99 -1.22 6.88 -13.24
C LEU A 99 -0.52 6.47 -11.94
N LYS A 100 -0.03 5.22 -11.87
CA LYS A 100 0.73 4.75 -10.71
C LYS A 100 2.06 5.51 -10.59
N ALA A 101 2.73 5.76 -11.71
CA ALA A 101 3.95 6.55 -11.74
C ALA A 101 3.73 7.98 -11.24
N GLY A 102 2.64 8.64 -11.67
CA GLY A 102 2.29 9.99 -11.24
C GLY A 102 2.00 10.06 -9.73
N LEU A 103 1.23 9.11 -9.20
CA LEU A 103 0.96 9.05 -7.76
C LEU A 103 2.24 8.86 -6.95
N LEU A 104 3.11 7.95 -7.39
CA LEU A 104 4.37 7.68 -6.71
C LEU A 104 5.31 8.88 -6.76
N PHE A 105 5.40 9.56 -7.90
CA PHE A 105 6.17 10.80 -8.05
C PHE A 105 5.69 11.87 -7.07
N VAL A 106 4.38 12.12 -6.98
CA VAL A 106 3.81 13.09 -6.02
C VAL A 106 4.15 12.71 -4.58
N THR A 107 4.11 11.42 -4.27
CA THR A 107 4.38 10.90 -2.91
C THR A 107 5.85 11.07 -2.54
N GLU A 108 6.77 10.61 -3.38
CA GLU A 108 8.22 10.71 -3.17
C GLU A 108 8.66 12.17 -3.11
N THR A 109 8.17 13.00 -4.04
CA THR A 109 8.49 14.44 -4.06
C THR A 109 7.93 15.15 -2.84
N GLY A 110 6.72 14.82 -2.40
CA GLY A 110 6.11 15.38 -1.18
C GLY A 110 6.90 15.06 0.08
N LEU A 111 7.38 13.82 0.22
CA LEU A 111 8.22 13.40 1.35
C LEU A 111 9.59 14.10 1.35
N ILE A 112 10.20 14.27 0.16
CA ILE A 112 11.45 15.02 0.00
C ILE A 112 11.24 16.49 0.42
N VAL A 113 10.19 17.15 -0.09
CA VAL A 113 9.87 18.53 0.28
C VAL A 113 9.62 18.67 1.78
N ASN A 114 8.90 17.73 2.39
CA ASN A 114 8.67 17.73 3.83
C ASN A 114 9.99 17.56 4.63
N ALA A 115 10.87 16.67 4.20
CA ALA A 115 12.18 16.50 4.82
C ALA A 115 13.03 17.78 4.72
N LEU A 116 13.03 18.45 3.57
CA LEU A 116 13.73 19.73 3.38
C LEU A 116 13.11 20.86 4.22
N TYR A 117 11.79 20.89 4.34
CA TYR A 117 11.07 21.84 5.17
C TYR A 117 11.51 21.72 6.64
N TRP A 118 11.52 20.49 7.18
CA TRP A 118 11.99 20.25 8.55
C TRP A 118 13.49 20.52 8.70
N ASP A 119 14.33 20.20 7.71
CA ASP A 119 15.75 20.55 7.73
C ASP A 119 15.96 22.07 7.84
N HIS A 120 15.23 22.84 7.04
CA HIS A 120 15.30 24.29 7.10
C HIS A 120 14.82 24.85 8.44
N GLN A 121 13.75 24.29 9.01
CA GLN A 121 13.27 24.68 10.33
C GLN A 121 14.29 24.38 11.43
N THR A 122 15.01 23.24 11.40
CA THR A 122 16.05 22.92 12.40
C THR A 122 17.13 24.00 12.52
N LYS A 123 17.42 24.74 11.43
CA LYS A 123 18.45 25.79 11.41
C LYS A 123 17.96 27.11 12.01
N LYS A 124 16.65 27.31 12.12
CA LYS A 124 16.02 28.54 12.63
C LYS A 124 15.71 28.48 14.13
N VAL A 125 15.61 27.29 14.71
CA VAL A 125 15.26 27.11 16.12
C VAL A 125 16.48 27.16 17.05
N ALA A 126 16.43 28.10 18.00
CA ALA A 126 17.47 28.29 19.02
C ALA A 126 17.35 27.32 20.20
N ASN A 127 16.17 26.76 20.44
CA ASN A 127 15.86 25.89 21.58
C ASN A 127 16.26 24.43 21.27
N ALA A 128 16.80 23.71 22.26
CA ALA A 128 17.19 22.31 22.07
C ALA A 128 16.00 21.40 21.76
N TRP A 129 14.90 21.56 22.49
CA TRP A 129 13.66 20.78 22.30
C TRP A 129 13.09 20.90 20.89
N ASP A 130 12.99 22.13 20.36
CA ASP A 130 12.43 22.35 19.03
C ASP A 130 13.35 21.82 17.92
N ARG A 131 14.68 21.87 18.13
CA ARG A 131 15.64 21.25 17.22
C ARG A 131 15.47 19.74 17.16
N ASP A 132 15.32 19.09 18.30
CA ASP A 132 15.14 17.64 18.38
C ASP A 132 13.81 17.21 17.76
N PHE A 133 12.74 17.98 18.00
CA PHE A 133 11.46 17.78 17.31
C PHE A 133 11.60 17.89 15.79
N CYS A 134 12.22 18.95 15.28
CA CYS A 134 12.42 19.13 13.84
C CYS A 134 13.33 18.03 13.24
N ARG A 135 14.38 17.60 13.95
CA ARG A 135 15.25 16.48 13.53
C ARG A 135 14.49 15.17 13.48
N ASN A 136 13.66 14.87 14.47
CA ASN A 136 12.87 13.64 14.50
C ASN A 136 11.87 13.59 13.35
N ASN A 137 11.20 14.71 13.03
CA ASN A 137 10.28 14.77 11.89
C ASN A 137 10.98 14.63 10.54
N ARG A 138 12.18 15.23 10.39
CA ARG A 138 13.02 15.03 9.20
C ARG A 138 13.43 13.57 9.06
N ASN A 139 13.95 12.96 10.13
CA ASN A 139 14.39 11.56 10.12
C ASN A 139 13.22 10.61 9.82
N LEU A 140 12.05 10.87 10.41
CA LEU A 140 10.82 10.13 10.12
C LEU A 140 10.44 10.24 8.63
N SER A 141 10.54 11.43 8.05
CA SER A 141 10.26 11.64 6.61
C SER A 141 11.23 10.88 5.72
N ILE A 142 12.52 10.83 6.08
CA ILE A 142 13.55 10.06 5.36
C ILE A 142 13.27 8.56 5.45
N TRP A 143 12.86 8.05 6.62
CA TRP A 143 12.47 6.65 6.78
C TRP A 143 11.23 6.30 5.95
N TRP A 144 10.23 7.16 5.92
CA TRP A 144 9.06 7.00 5.04
C TRP A 144 9.45 7.00 3.57
N LEU A 145 10.33 7.91 3.14
CA LEU A 145 10.83 7.96 1.77
C LEU A 145 11.53 6.66 1.39
N ALA A 146 12.43 6.16 2.24
CA ALA A 146 13.11 4.90 2.02
C ALA A 146 12.11 3.73 1.91
N GLY A 147 11.09 3.69 2.78
CA GLY A 147 10.04 2.68 2.71
C GLY A 147 9.25 2.72 1.40
N VAL A 148 8.84 3.92 0.96
CA VAL A 148 8.10 4.11 -0.31
C VAL A 148 8.93 3.68 -1.51
N VAL A 149 10.20 4.06 -1.57
CA VAL A 149 11.11 3.67 -2.66
C VAL A 149 11.30 2.15 -2.71
N LEU A 150 11.49 1.49 -1.56
CA LEU A 150 11.65 0.03 -1.51
C LEU A 150 10.38 -0.71 -1.94
N LEU A 151 9.22 -0.25 -1.46
CA LEU A 151 7.93 -0.83 -1.84
C LEU A 151 7.65 -0.61 -3.33
N SER A 152 7.98 0.56 -3.89
CA SER A 152 7.76 0.84 -5.30
C SER A 152 8.65 -0.01 -6.20
N MET A 153 9.91 -0.23 -5.79
CA MET A 153 10.83 -1.14 -6.47
C MET A 153 10.31 -2.59 -6.43
N GLY A 154 9.76 -3.03 -5.29
CA GLY A 154 9.14 -4.35 -5.14
C GLY A 154 7.91 -4.54 -6.05
N ASP A 155 6.95 -3.60 -6.04
CA ASP A 155 5.75 -3.64 -6.89
C ASP A 155 6.15 -3.72 -8.37
N ALA A 156 7.12 -2.91 -8.80
CA ALA A 156 7.62 -2.92 -10.17
C ALA A 156 8.34 -4.22 -10.55
N TYR A 157 9.10 -4.81 -9.62
CA TYR A 157 9.78 -6.10 -9.82
C TYR A 157 8.80 -7.24 -9.99
N VAL A 158 7.79 -7.34 -9.10
CA VAL A 158 6.73 -8.35 -9.18
C VAL A 158 5.91 -8.18 -10.46
N ASP A 159 5.53 -6.94 -10.81
CA ASP A 159 4.84 -6.62 -12.06
C ASP A 159 5.63 -7.06 -13.29
N ALA A 160 6.96 -6.86 -13.29
CA ALA A 160 7.82 -7.28 -14.39
C ALA A 160 7.99 -8.80 -14.47
N HIS A 161 8.07 -9.49 -13.33
CA HIS A 161 8.14 -10.95 -13.28
C HIS A 161 6.83 -11.60 -13.78
N LEU A 162 5.68 -11.02 -13.40
CA LEU A 162 4.36 -11.48 -13.82
C LEU A 162 4.03 -11.15 -15.29
N ALA A 163 4.74 -10.22 -15.92
CA ALA A 163 4.50 -9.83 -17.32
C ALA A 163 4.81 -10.96 -18.33
N ASN A 164 5.62 -11.96 -17.94
CA ASN A 164 5.98 -13.10 -18.78
C ASN A 164 5.10 -14.34 -18.55
N PHE A 165 4.15 -14.30 -17.61
CA PHE A 165 3.22 -15.41 -17.39
C PHE A 165 2.01 -15.25 -18.31
N ASP A 166 1.91 -16.15 -19.30
CA ASP A 166 0.78 -16.23 -20.21
C ASP A 166 -0.37 -17.01 -19.55
N VAL A 167 -1.35 -16.29 -18.99
CA VAL A 167 -2.64 -16.88 -18.60
C VAL A 167 -3.57 -16.74 -19.81
N SER A 168 -3.23 -17.40 -20.91
CA SER A 168 -4.06 -17.41 -22.11
C SER A 168 -5.31 -18.27 -21.84
N PRO A 169 -6.54 -17.79 -22.18
CA PRO A 169 -7.76 -18.58 -22.08
C PRO A 169 -7.84 -19.57 -23.25
N ASP A 170 -6.84 -20.44 -23.39
CA ASP A 170 -6.83 -21.49 -24.41
C ASP A 170 -7.96 -22.50 -24.16
N LEU A 171 -8.29 -22.72 -22.89
CA LEU A 171 -9.40 -23.58 -22.49
C LEU A 171 -10.79 -23.06 -22.91
N SER A 172 -11.01 -21.74 -22.90
CA SER A 172 -12.31 -21.14 -23.26
C SER A 172 -12.56 -21.16 -24.77
N LYS A 173 -11.51 -20.93 -25.57
CA LYS A 173 -11.60 -20.93 -27.04
C LYS A 173 -11.84 -22.33 -27.61
N GLY A 174 -11.21 -23.36 -27.03
CA GLY A 174 -11.46 -24.76 -27.40
C GLY A 174 -12.89 -25.21 -27.14
N ILE A 175 -13.45 -24.87 -25.97
CA ILE A 175 -14.85 -25.21 -25.61
C ILE A 175 -15.84 -24.51 -26.55
N TRP A 176 -15.63 -23.22 -26.85
CA TRP A 176 -16.48 -22.49 -27.79
C TRP A 176 -16.39 -23.05 -29.23
N MET A 177 -15.21 -23.48 -29.67
CA MET A 177 -15.05 -24.13 -30.98
C MET A 177 -15.74 -25.49 -31.05
N LEU A 178 -15.71 -26.28 -29.96
CA LEU A 178 -16.40 -27.58 -29.89
C LEU A 178 -17.93 -27.41 -29.87
N GLU A 179 -18.44 -26.40 -29.17
CA GLU A 179 -19.87 -26.02 -29.16
C GLU A 179 -20.36 -25.55 -30.54
N VAL A 180 -19.57 -24.72 -31.25
CA VAL A 180 -19.93 -24.24 -32.60
C VAL A 180 -19.89 -25.38 -33.62
N LYS A 181 -18.87 -26.27 -33.55
CA LYS A 181 -18.81 -27.45 -34.43
C LYS A 181 -19.97 -28.42 -34.19
N SER A 182 -20.37 -28.66 -32.93
CA SER A 182 -21.49 -29.57 -32.64
C SER A 182 -22.82 -29.04 -33.17
N LYS A 183 -23.07 -27.72 -33.08
CA LYS A 183 -24.27 -27.08 -33.64
C LYS A 183 -24.31 -27.05 -35.16
N LEU A 184 -23.16 -27.02 -35.83
CA LEU A 184 -23.07 -27.09 -37.29
C LEU A 184 -23.26 -28.52 -37.83
N VAL A 185 -22.89 -29.55 -37.07
CA VAL A 185 -23.06 -30.96 -37.46
C VAL A 185 -24.53 -31.40 -37.43
N TRP A 186 -25.31 -30.92 -36.46
CA TRP A 186 -26.74 -31.28 -36.31
C TRP A 186 -27.69 -30.56 -37.27
N LYS A 187 -27.19 -29.60 -38.07
CA LYS A 187 -28.01 -28.78 -38.96
C LYS A 187 -27.98 -29.24 -40.43
N ARG A 188 -27.60 -30.50 -40.68
CA ARG A 188 -27.53 -31.11 -42.00
C ARG A 188 -28.48 -32.29 -42.10
#